data_AF-A0A7J6TPA8-F1
#
_entry.id   AF-A0A7J6TPA8-F1
#
_cell.length_a   1.000
_cell.length_b   1.000
_cell.length_c   1.000
_cell.angle_alpha   90.00
_cell.angle_beta   90.00
_cell.angle_gamma   90.00
#
_symmetry.space_group_name_H-M   'P 1'
#
loop_
_entity.id
_entity.type
_entity.pdbx_description
1 polymer ?
#
loop_
_entity_poly.entity_id
_entity_poly.type
_entity_poly.pdbx_seq_one_letter_code
_entity_poly.pdbx_strand_id
1 'polypeptide(L)'
;LLPSAPQHTAQGSYAELSRYVPVRLSHDDRKLLNLLERALNVSEYTDRVDVYTLRQEKDNLIIDQLDEACSILSGMSVASHQRPPADFDHWYQRVFEVGRRYKMLNPERFRDNYGKLMYMLMDANKVRDRLQFELIKPIKTVRSEYGALGQPLEDLLLDSRLPLAVHPAHNKEEAEVRTAARDDIAA
;
A
#
# COMPACT_ATOMS: atom_id res chain seq x y z
N LEU A 1 -21.97 -34.68 10.57
CA LEU A 1 -21.37 -34.04 11.75
C LEU A 1 -19.92 -33.74 11.40
N LEU A 2 -19.66 -32.57 10.80
CA LEU A 2 -18.29 -32.17 10.46
C LEU A 2 -17.51 -31.99 11.77
N PRO A 3 -16.23 -32.42 11.83
CA PRO A 3 -15.41 -32.20 13.02
C PRO A 3 -15.33 -30.70 13.28
N SER A 4 -15.59 -30.31 14.53
CA SER A 4 -15.54 -28.93 14.98
C SER A 4 -14.16 -28.35 14.67
N ALA A 5 -14.14 -27.33 13.79
CA ALA A 5 -12.93 -26.62 13.40
C ALA A 5 -12.15 -26.17 14.64
N PRO A 6 -10.80 -26.22 14.62
CA PRO A 6 -9.99 -25.75 15.72
C PRO A 6 -10.36 -24.31 16.05
N GLN A 7 -10.79 -24.07 17.30
CA GLN A 7 -11.10 -22.75 17.83
C GLN A 7 -9.79 -21.98 18.04
N HIS A 8 -9.14 -21.57 16.96
CA HIS A 8 -8.11 -20.57 17.04
C HIS A 8 -8.80 -19.21 17.20
N THR A 9 -8.54 -18.59 18.35
CA THR A 9 -9.02 -17.27 18.78
C THR A 9 -8.52 -16.18 17.84
N ALA A 10 -9.16 -16.02 16.68
CA ALA A 10 -9.04 -14.80 15.90
C ALA A 10 -9.71 -13.67 16.68
N GLN A 11 -8.89 -12.87 17.38
CA GLN A 11 -9.34 -11.65 18.02
C GLN A 11 -9.79 -10.66 16.91
N GLY A 12 -11.11 -10.54 16.72
CA GLY A 12 -11.77 -9.65 15.77
C GLY A 12 -12.42 -10.38 14.59
N SER A 13 -13.60 -9.91 14.17
CA SER A 13 -14.24 -10.42 12.94
C SER A 13 -13.39 -10.08 11.72
N TYR A 14 -13.26 -10.98 10.73
CA TYR A 14 -12.54 -10.68 9.48
C TYR A 14 -13.11 -9.43 8.78
N ALA A 15 -14.40 -9.15 8.95
CA ALA A 15 -15.05 -7.93 8.48
C ALA A 15 -14.44 -6.66 9.09
N GLU A 16 -14.06 -6.69 10.37
CA GLU A 16 -13.40 -5.56 11.04
C GLU A 16 -11.95 -5.42 10.58
N LEU A 17 -11.22 -6.53 10.48
CA LEU A 17 -9.83 -6.55 10.01
C LEU A 17 -9.70 -6.02 8.57
N SER A 18 -10.67 -6.30 7.71
CA SER A 18 -10.69 -5.86 6.31
C SER A 18 -10.55 -4.34 6.13
N ARG A 19 -10.93 -3.56 7.16
CA ARG A 19 -10.81 -2.09 7.18
C ARG A 19 -9.37 -1.62 7.25
N TYR A 20 -8.49 -2.41 7.85
CA TYR A 20 -7.11 -2.03 8.17
C TYR A 20 -6.07 -2.83 7.38
N VAL A 21 -6.42 -4.03 6.91
CA VAL A 21 -5.51 -4.87 6.12
C VAL A 21 -5.33 -4.28 4.71
N PRO A 22 -4.10 -3.89 4.31
CA PRO A 22 -3.84 -3.39 2.97
C PRO A 22 -3.92 -4.51 1.92
N VAL A 23 -4.34 -4.17 0.71
CA VAL A 23 -4.33 -5.12 -0.42
C VAL A 23 -2.90 -5.40 -0.85
N ARG A 24 -2.62 -6.64 -1.27
CA ARG A 24 -1.30 -7.02 -1.80
C ARG A 24 -0.96 -6.22 -3.06
N LEU A 25 0.33 -5.89 -3.24
CA LEU A 25 0.78 -5.19 -4.45
C LEU A 25 0.61 -6.08 -5.70
N SER A 26 -0.04 -5.51 -6.72
CA SER A 26 -0.14 -6.09 -8.06
C SER A 26 1.22 -6.04 -8.78
N HIS A 27 1.31 -6.67 -9.96
CA HIS A 27 2.52 -6.60 -10.77
C HIS A 27 2.87 -5.15 -11.17
N ASP A 28 1.87 -4.36 -11.55
CA ASP A 28 2.10 -2.97 -11.93
C ASP A 28 2.44 -2.10 -10.72
N ASP A 29 1.85 -2.36 -9.55
CA ASP A 29 2.25 -1.67 -8.32
C ASP A 29 3.71 -1.97 -7.97
N ARG A 30 4.20 -3.18 -8.23
CA ARG A 30 5.63 -3.50 -8.02
C ARG A 30 6.55 -2.73 -8.95
N LYS A 31 6.11 -2.42 -10.19
CA LYS A 31 6.88 -1.55 -11.10
C LYS A 31 6.94 -0.12 -10.56
N LEU A 32 5.83 0.42 -10.07
CA LEU A 32 5.77 1.74 -9.44
C LEU A 32 6.60 1.80 -8.15
N LEU A 33 6.58 0.72 -7.34
CA LEU A 33 7.42 0.61 -6.16
C LEU A 33 8.91 0.67 -6.52
N ASN A 34 9.33 -0.08 -7.54
CA ASN A 34 10.73 -0.06 -7.99
C ASN A 34 11.15 1.33 -8.48
N LEU A 35 10.25 2.03 -9.19
CA LEU A 35 10.47 3.40 -9.62
C LEU A 35 10.66 4.33 -8.42
N LEU A 36 9.77 4.25 -7.43
CA LEU A 36 9.84 5.03 -6.21
C LEU A 36 11.13 4.77 -5.42
N GLU A 37 11.50 3.50 -5.24
CA GLU A 37 12.75 3.11 -4.59
C GLU A 37 13.96 3.76 -5.24
N ARG A 38 14.02 3.75 -6.58
CA ARG A 38 15.13 4.34 -7.34
C ARG A 38 15.14 5.86 -7.23
N ALA A 39 13.99 6.52 -7.32
CA ALA A 39 13.89 7.97 -7.18
C ALA A 39 14.29 8.44 -5.78
N LEU A 40 13.80 7.79 -4.72
CA LEU A 40 14.16 8.12 -3.35
C LEU A 40 15.64 7.87 -3.06
N ASN A 41 16.26 6.88 -3.70
CA ASN A 41 17.68 6.60 -3.55
C ASN A 41 18.57 7.72 -4.11
N VAL A 42 18.14 8.40 -5.18
CA VAL A 42 18.89 9.51 -5.81
C VAL A 42 18.51 10.87 -5.22
N SER A 43 17.32 10.99 -4.62
CA SER A 43 16.87 12.24 -4.02
C SER A 43 17.70 12.64 -2.79
N GLU A 44 18.19 13.88 -2.75
CA GLU A 44 18.88 14.48 -1.60
C GLU A 44 17.92 15.22 -0.65
N TYR A 45 16.62 14.90 -0.69
CA TYR A 45 15.56 15.68 -0.02
C TYR A 45 15.85 15.98 1.45
N THR A 46 16.12 14.94 2.25
CA THR A 46 16.36 15.10 3.69
C THR A 46 17.61 15.94 3.94
N ASP A 47 18.68 15.70 3.19
CA ASP A 47 19.94 16.42 3.35
C ASP A 47 19.75 17.92 3.06
N ARG A 48 18.96 18.25 2.03
CA ARG A 48 18.66 19.65 1.69
C ARG A 48 17.69 20.29 2.66
N VAL A 49 16.59 19.64 3.02
CA VAL A 49 15.54 20.24 3.86
C VAL A 49 15.92 20.33 5.34
N ASP A 50 16.80 19.44 5.83
CA ASP A 50 17.22 19.40 7.24
C ASP A 50 18.36 20.37 7.57
N VAL A 51 19.24 20.70 6.62
CA VAL A 51 20.40 21.58 6.86
C VAL A 51 20.01 23.06 6.99
N TYR A 52 18.98 23.53 6.28
CA TYR A 52 18.60 24.95 6.29
C TYR A 52 17.82 25.34 7.56
N THR A 53 18.54 25.99 8.49
CA THR A 53 18.05 26.49 9.78
C THR A 53 17.39 27.87 9.71
N LEU A 54 17.44 28.57 8.57
CA LEU A 54 16.82 29.88 8.40
C LEU A 54 15.33 29.73 8.02
N ARG A 55 14.47 29.88 9.03
CA ARG A 55 13.03 29.62 9.00
C ARG A 55 12.22 30.40 7.95
N GLN A 56 12.75 31.47 7.35
CA GLN A 56 11.93 32.38 6.53
C GLN A 56 11.64 31.85 5.12
N GLU A 57 12.44 30.93 4.59
CA GLU A 57 12.27 30.40 3.22
C GLU A 57 12.06 28.87 3.16
N LYS A 58 11.94 28.20 4.32
CA LYS A 58 11.89 26.74 4.40
C LYS A 58 10.73 26.14 3.60
N ASP A 59 9.57 26.79 3.58
CA ASP A 59 8.41 26.27 2.85
C ASP A 59 8.61 26.38 1.32
N ASN A 60 9.37 27.37 0.83
CA ASN A 60 9.71 27.47 -0.60
C ASN A 60 10.68 26.35 -0.98
N LEU A 61 11.71 26.14 -0.15
CA LEU A 61 12.67 25.06 -0.34
C LEU A 61 11.97 23.69 -0.36
N ILE A 62 11.01 23.46 0.54
CA ILE A 62 10.20 22.24 0.56
C ILE A 62 9.49 22.05 -0.79
N ILE A 63 8.81 23.09 -1.30
CA ILE A 63 8.10 23.01 -2.57
C ILE A 63 9.08 22.69 -3.71
N ASP A 64 10.20 23.40 -3.79
CA ASP A 64 11.23 23.16 -4.83
C ASP A 64 11.77 21.73 -4.76
N GLN A 65 11.99 21.19 -3.56
CA GLN A 65 12.48 19.83 -3.36
C GLN A 65 11.42 18.76 -3.66
N LEU A 66 10.15 19.03 -3.39
CA LEU A 66 9.04 18.15 -3.78
C LEU A 66 8.88 18.12 -5.31
N ASP A 67 9.01 19.27 -5.98
CA ASP A 67 8.97 19.38 -7.44
C ASP A 67 10.16 18.67 -8.09
N GLU A 68 11.37 18.80 -7.52
CA GLU A 68 12.55 18.05 -7.96
C GLU A 68 12.32 16.54 -7.84
N ALA A 69 11.77 16.06 -6.71
CA ALA A 69 11.49 14.64 -6.53
C ALA A 69 10.42 14.11 -7.50
N CYS A 70 9.35 14.89 -7.76
CA CYS A 70 8.32 14.57 -8.75
C CYS A 70 8.91 14.53 -10.17
N SER A 71 9.81 15.47 -10.49
CA SER A 71 10.53 15.51 -11.76
C SER A 71 11.44 14.28 -11.95
N ILE A 72 12.17 13.87 -10.91
CA ILE A 72 12.99 12.65 -10.93
C ILE A 72 12.11 11.42 -11.18
N LEU A 73 10.98 11.28 -10.46
CA LEU A 73 10.04 10.18 -10.65
C LEU A 73 9.53 10.10 -12.09
N SER A 74 9.05 11.22 -12.63
CA SER A 74 8.54 11.31 -14.00
C SER A 74 9.63 11.00 -15.04
N GLY A 75 10.83 11.53 -14.86
CA GLY A 75 11.98 11.25 -15.73
C GLY A 75 12.37 9.76 -15.71
N MET A 76 12.46 9.15 -14.53
CA MET A 76 12.76 7.72 -14.40
C MET A 76 11.66 6.84 -15.00
N SER A 77 10.40 7.28 -14.94
CA SER A 77 9.25 6.57 -15.51
C SER A 77 9.39 6.46 -17.03
N VAL A 78 9.63 7.60 -17.68
CA VAL A 78 9.89 7.70 -19.12
C VAL A 78 11.12 6.88 -19.52
N ALA A 79 12.22 6.99 -18.76
CA ALA A 79 13.45 6.23 -19.02
C ALA A 79 13.26 4.71 -18.90
N SER A 80 12.31 4.27 -18.08
CA SER A 80 11.98 2.85 -17.89
C SER A 80 10.89 2.34 -18.84
N HIS A 81 10.57 3.10 -19.91
CA HIS A 81 9.48 2.84 -20.86
C HIS A 81 8.10 2.67 -20.20
N GLN A 82 7.93 3.18 -18.98
CA GLN A 82 6.65 3.26 -18.30
C GLN A 82 6.14 4.68 -18.52
N ARG A 83 5.47 4.94 -19.64
CA ARG A 83 5.01 6.31 -19.90
C ARG A 83 4.04 6.72 -18.79
N PRO A 84 4.32 7.81 -18.04
CA PRO A 84 3.37 8.30 -17.05
C PRO A 84 2.07 8.69 -17.76
N PRO A 85 0.91 8.52 -17.10
CA PRO A 85 -0.36 8.95 -17.65
C PRO A 85 -0.40 10.47 -17.82
N ALA A 86 -1.38 10.98 -18.58
CA ALA A 86 -1.58 12.42 -18.72
C ALA A 86 -1.94 13.11 -17.38
N ASP A 87 -2.53 12.35 -16.47
CA ASP A 87 -2.88 12.78 -15.11
C ASP A 87 -1.76 12.44 -14.12
N PHE A 88 -0.81 13.38 -13.99
CA PHE A 88 0.35 13.22 -13.14
C PHE A 88 0.00 13.22 -11.65
N ASP A 89 -0.99 14.00 -11.24
CA ASP A 89 -1.37 14.17 -9.84
C ASP A 89 -1.82 12.82 -9.24
N HIS A 90 -2.79 12.17 -9.88
CA HIS A 90 -3.27 10.85 -9.45
C HIS A 90 -2.18 9.77 -9.58
N TRP A 91 -1.26 9.93 -10.52
CA TRP A 91 -0.14 9.02 -10.68
C TRP A 91 0.86 9.13 -9.53
N TYR A 92 1.28 10.35 -9.14
CA TYR A 92 2.14 10.56 -7.99
C TYR A 92 1.50 10.03 -6.70
N GLN A 93 0.22 10.32 -6.47
CA GLN A 93 -0.51 9.77 -5.34
C GLN A 93 -0.48 8.24 -5.32
N ARG A 94 -0.65 7.59 -6.47
CA ARG A 94 -0.58 6.13 -6.58
C ARG A 94 0.82 5.62 -6.26
N VAL A 95 1.87 6.26 -6.79
CA VAL A 95 3.26 5.88 -6.51
C VAL A 95 3.55 5.95 -5.00
N PHE A 96 3.20 7.07 -4.36
CA PHE A 96 3.44 7.26 -2.92
C PHE A 96 2.54 6.40 -2.03
N GLU A 97 1.30 6.12 -2.42
CA GLU A 97 0.44 5.12 -1.76
C GLU A 97 1.05 3.73 -1.81
N VAL A 98 1.55 3.30 -2.97
CA VAL A 98 2.19 1.99 -3.16
C VAL A 98 3.41 1.82 -2.24
N GLY A 99 4.25 2.85 -2.11
CA GLY A 99 5.39 2.82 -1.18
C GLY A 99 4.97 2.61 0.27
N ARG A 100 3.94 3.34 0.73
CA ARG A 100 3.38 3.19 2.08
C ARG A 100 2.75 1.82 2.29
N ARG A 101 1.95 1.34 1.34
CA ARG A 101 1.33 0.01 1.38
C ARG A 101 2.34 -1.12 1.40
N TYR A 102 3.42 -1.00 0.61
CA TYR A 102 4.51 -1.98 0.63
C TYR A 102 5.19 -2.07 1.99
N LYS A 103 5.48 -0.92 2.62
CA LYS A 103 6.07 -0.87 3.95
C LYS A 103 5.16 -1.50 5.01
N MET A 104 3.86 -1.22 4.98
CA MET A 104 2.89 -1.83 5.91
C MET A 104 2.88 -3.36 5.79
N LEU A 105 2.94 -3.89 4.57
CA LEU A 105 2.96 -5.33 4.31
C LEU A 105 4.34 -5.98 4.58
N ASN A 106 5.43 -5.21 4.58
CA ASN A 106 6.79 -5.71 4.72
C ASN A 106 7.61 -4.81 5.67
N PRO A 107 7.35 -4.84 7.00
CA PRO A 107 7.98 -3.92 7.95
C PRO A 107 9.51 -3.94 7.94
N GLU A 108 10.12 -5.09 7.63
CA GLU A 108 11.57 -5.27 7.60
C GLU A 108 12.24 -4.75 6.31
N ARG A 109 11.46 -4.42 5.28
CA ARG A 109 11.97 -3.92 3.99
C ARG A 109 11.83 -2.41 3.90
N PHE A 110 12.45 -1.82 2.87
CA PHE A 110 12.33 -0.38 2.55
C PHE A 110 12.82 0.54 3.69
N ARG A 111 13.78 0.10 4.52
CA ARG A 111 14.19 0.83 5.74
C ARG A 111 14.83 2.19 5.43
N ASP A 112 15.74 2.24 4.47
CA ASP A 112 16.55 3.44 4.20
C ASP A 112 15.73 4.54 3.50
N ASN A 113 14.82 4.15 2.60
CA ASN A 113 14.06 5.08 1.77
C ASN A 113 12.70 5.47 2.37
N TYR A 114 12.13 4.67 3.27
CA TYR A 114 10.80 4.97 3.82
C TYR A 114 10.79 6.22 4.71
N GLY A 115 11.85 6.46 5.49
CA GLY A 115 11.96 7.66 6.32
C GLY A 115 11.90 8.93 5.47
N LYS A 116 12.71 8.97 4.40
CA LYS A 116 12.72 10.06 3.40
C LYS A 116 11.34 10.27 2.78
N LEU A 117 10.69 9.20 2.34
CA LEU A 117 9.31 9.25 1.83
C LEU A 117 8.36 9.88 2.85
N MET A 118 8.42 9.48 4.11
CA MET A 118 7.53 10.01 5.14
C MET A 118 7.78 11.48 5.41
N TYR A 119 9.04 11.93 5.47
CA TYR A 119 9.36 13.35 5.61
C TYR A 119 8.81 14.17 4.45
N MET A 120 9.02 13.71 3.21
CA MET A 120 8.46 14.35 2.03
C MET A 120 6.93 14.47 2.09
N LEU A 121 6.22 13.40 2.46
CA LEU A 121 4.75 13.43 2.52
C LEU A 121 4.23 14.30 3.67
N MET A 122 4.89 14.31 4.83
CA MET A 122 4.53 15.20 5.93
C MET A 122 4.67 16.66 5.55
N ASP A 123 5.78 17.02 4.89
CA ASP A 123 6.02 18.37 4.40
C ASP A 123 5.06 18.73 3.27
N ALA A 124 4.77 17.82 2.33
CA ALA A 124 3.76 18.03 1.30
C ALA A 124 2.38 18.34 1.90
N ASN A 125 2.00 17.68 2.99
CA ASN A 125 0.75 18.01 3.70
C ASN A 125 0.84 19.37 4.42
N LYS A 126 2.00 19.73 4.96
CA LYS A 126 2.24 21.03 5.62
C LYS A 126 2.09 22.20 4.63
N VAL A 127 2.64 22.06 3.42
CA VAL A 127 2.59 23.08 2.37
C VAL A 127 1.45 22.86 1.37
N ARG A 128 0.45 22.04 1.71
CA ARG A 128 -0.64 21.64 0.81
C ARG A 128 -1.33 22.82 0.13
N ASP A 129 -1.60 23.91 0.87
CA ASP A 129 -2.30 25.09 0.34
C ASP A 129 -1.47 25.87 -0.70
N ARG A 130 -0.16 25.57 -0.79
CA ARG A 130 0.78 26.17 -1.73
C ARG A 130 1.13 25.23 -2.87
N LEU A 131 0.92 23.93 -2.70
CA LEU A 131 1.02 22.92 -3.75
C LEU A 131 -0.23 22.98 -4.63
N GLN A 132 -0.03 22.83 -5.94
CA GLN A 132 -1.15 22.81 -6.90
C GLN A 132 -1.85 21.45 -6.96
N PHE A 133 -1.26 20.42 -6.36
CA PHE A 133 -1.73 19.05 -6.38
C PHE A 133 -1.48 18.34 -5.05
N GLU A 134 -2.27 17.31 -4.76
CA GLU A 134 -2.14 16.51 -3.53
C GLU A 134 -1.31 15.26 -3.79
N LEU A 135 -0.33 14.97 -2.91
CA LEU A 135 0.54 13.78 -3.02
C LEU A 135 0.07 12.59 -2.19
N ILE A 136 -0.91 12.81 -1.32
CA ILE A 136 -1.37 11.82 -0.35
C ILE A 136 -2.76 11.35 -0.76
N LYS A 137 -2.94 10.04 -0.83
CA LYS A 137 -4.25 9.40 -0.89
C LYS A 137 -4.40 8.33 0.20
N PRO A 138 -5.63 7.92 0.56
CA PRO A 138 -5.85 6.79 1.47
C PRO A 138 -5.21 5.49 0.96
N ILE A 139 -4.78 4.64 1.89
CA ILE A 139 -4.24 3.30 1.58
C ILE A 139 -5.34 2.41 1.03
N LYS A 140 -5.02 1.64 -0.01
CA LYS A 140 -5.92 0.61 -0.54
C LYS A 140 -6.00 -0.56 0.43
N THR A 141 -7.13 -0.68 1.12
CA THR A 141 -7.47 -1.79 2.02
C THR A 141 -8.42 -2.77 1.37
N VAL A 142 -8.48 -4.00 1.91
CA VAL A 142 -9.37 -5.05 1.41
C VAL A 142 -10.81 -4.53 1.31
N ARG A 143 -11.30 -3.86 2.35
CA ARG A 143 -12.65 -3.27 2.34
C ARG A 143 -12.83 -2.22 1.24
N SER A 144 -11.86 -1.31 1.07
CA SER A 144 -11.99 -0.22 0.09
C SER A 144 -12.05 -0.73 -1.35
N GLU A 145 -11.26 -1.76 -1.71
CA GLU A 145 -11.23 -2.28 -3.07
C GLU A 145 -12.46 -3.12 -3.39
N TYR A 146 -12.93 -3.96 -2.47
CA TYR A 146 -14.14 -4.76 -2.71
C TYR A 146 -15.42 -3.92 -2.72
N GLY A 147 -15.51 -2.90 -1.86
CA GLY A 147 -16.61 -1.94 -1.92
C GLY A 147 -16.68 -1.23 -3.28
N ALA A 148 -15.52 -0.91 -3.88
CA ALA A 148 -15.46 -0.33 -5.22
C ALA A 148 -15.88 -1.29 -6.35
N LEU A 149 -15.75 -2.60 -6.14
CA LEU A 149 -16.19 -3.64 -7.09
C LEU A 149 -17.69 -3.95 -6.99
N GLY A 150 -18.41 -3.38 -6.02
CA GLY A 150 -19.83 -3.66 -5.79
C GLY A 150 -20.12 -5.10 -5.38
N GLN A 151 -19.11 -5.82 -4.89
CA GLN A 151 -19.25 -7.21 -4.45
C GLN A 151 -19.51 -7.26 -2.95
N PRO A 152 -20.40 -8.15 -2.46
CA PRO A 152 -20.64 -8.34 -1.04
C PRO A 152 -19.46 -9.09 -0.42
N LEU A 153 -18.40 -8.33 -0.12
CA LEU A 153 -17.25 -8.84 0.64
C LEU A 153 -17.70 -9.30 2.02
N GLU A 154 -18.73 -8.68 2.60
CA GLU A 154 -19.26 -9.07 3.90
C GLU A 154 -19.66 -10.55 3.92
N ASP A 155 -20.33 -11.06 2.89
CA ASP A 155 -20.78 -12.45 2.84
C ASP A 155 -19.61 -13.43 2.83
N LEU A 156 -18.55 -13.12 2.07
CA LEU A 156 -17.33 -13.92 2.05
C LEU A 156 -16.58 -13.86 3.39
N LEU A 157 -16.51 -12.69 4.02
CA LEU A 157 -15.80 -12.49 5.27
C LEU A 157 -16.55 -13.04 6.50
N LEU A 158 -17.87 -13.18 6.39
CA LEU A 158 -18.74 -13.79 7.39
C LEU A 158 -18.92 -15.29 7.18
N ASP A 159 -18.35 -15.87 6.11
CA ASP A 159 -18.43 -17.29 5.84
C ASP A 159 -17.76 -18.10 6.98
N SER A 160 -18.54 -18.97 7.61
CA SER A 160 -18.09 -19.91 8.64
C SER A 160 -16.94 -20.84 8.21
N ARG A 161 -16.76 -21.06 6.89
CA ARG A 161 -15.70 -21.88 6.31
C ARG A 161 -14.42 -21.08 6.01
N LEU A 162 -14.46 -19.75 6.09
CA LEU A 162 -13.29 -18.91 5.83
C LEU A 162 -12.08 -19.26 6.71
N PRO A 163 -12.21 -19.52 8.04
CA PRO A 163 -11.09 -19.97 8.87
C PRO A 163 -10.43 -21.24 8.31
N LEU A 164 -11.23 -22.19 7.83
CA LEU A 164 -10.74 -23.43 7.23
C LEU A 164 -9.96 -23.14 5.94
N ALA A 165 -10.42 -22.20 5.11
CA ALA A 165 -9.78 -21.83 3.85
C ALA A 165 -8.44 -21.08 4.03
N VAL A 166 -8.29 -20.32 5.12
CA VAL A 166 -7.05 -19.55 5.38
C VAL A 166 -5.99 -20.31 6.17
N HIS A 167 -6.38 -21.27 7.02
CA HIS A 167 -5.43 -22.01 7.85
C HIS A 167 -4.60 -23.02 7.06
N PRO A 168 -3.27 -22.85 6.89
CA PRO A 168 -2.45 -23.82 6.17
C PRO A 168 -2.63 -25.21 6.77
N ALA A 169 -2.90 -26.21 5.91
CA ALA A 169 -3.04 -27.59 6.35
C ALA A 169 -1.66 -28.12 6.73
N HIS A 170 -1.47 -28.39 8.02
CA HIS A 170 -0.20 -28.90 8.54
C HIS A 170 -0.17 -30.43 8.63
N ASN A 171 -1.34 -31.07 8.62
CA ASN A 171 -1.49 -32.53 8.67
C ASN A 171 -2.47 -33.05 7.60
N LYS A 172 -2.50 -34.38 7.42
CA LYS A 172 -3.39 -35.04 6.44
C LYS A 172 -4.87 -34.86 6.79
N GLU A 173 -5.23 -34.89 8.07
CA GLU A 173 -6.62 -34.75 8.54
C GLU A 173 -7.20 -33.37 8.17
N GLU A 174 -6.45 -32.28 8.36
CA GLU A 174 -6.84 -30.93 7.96
C GLU A 174 -6.95 -30.78 6.43
N ALA A 175 -6.11 -31.49 5.67
CA ALA A 175 -6.19 -31.53 4.22
C ALA A 175 -7.46 -32.27 3.74
N GLU A 176 -7.82 -33.37 4.39
CA GLU A 176 -9.04 -34.12 4.10
C GLU A 176 -10.30 -33.31 4.41
N VAL A 177 -10.35 -32.60 5.55
CA VAL A 177 -11.47 -31.70 5.90
C VAL A 177 -11.65 -30.58 4.87
N ARG A 178 -10.54 -30.01 4.37
CA ARG A 178 -10.59 -29.01 3.28
C ARG A 178 -11.07 -29.57 1.96
N THR A 179 -10.68 -30.81 1.64
CA THR A 179 -11.09 -31.47 0.40
C THR A 179 -12.59 -31.79 0.45
N ALA A 180 -13.07 -32.34 1.57
CA ALA A 180 -14.50 -32.59 1.78
C ALA A 180 -15.34 -31.29 1.72
N ALA A 181 -14.88 -30.22 2.39
CA ALA A 181 -15.56 -28.92 2.34
C ALA A 181 -15.58 -28.30 0.93
N ARG A 182 -14.59 -28.63 0.08
CA ARG A 182 -14.55 -28.20 -1.32
C ARG A 182 -15.53 -28.99 -2.19
N ASP A 183 -15.63 -30.30 -1.97
CA ASP A 183 -16.53 -31.17 -2.72
C ASP A 183 -18.01 -30.85 -2.41
N ASP A 184 -18.32 -30.47 -1.16
CA ASP A 184 -19.65 -29.97 -0.75
C ASP A 184 -20.07 -28.66 -1.46
N ILE A 185 -19.13 -27.86 -1.97
CA ILE A 185 -19.42 -26.63 -2.73
C ILE A 185 -19.67 -26.94 -4.22
N ALA A 186 -19.13 -28.06 -4.72
CA ALA A 186 -19.24 -28.46 -6.12
C ALA A 186 -20.52 -29.27 -6.42
N ALA A 187 -21.20 -29.77 -5.38
CA ALA A 187 -22.47 -30.49 -5.45
C ALA A 187 -23.68 -29.54 -5.36
#